data_AF-M2QU26-F1
#
_entry.id   AF-M2QU26-F1
#
_cell.length_a   1.000
_cell.length_b   1.000
_cell.length_c   1.000
_cell.angle_alpha   90.00
_cell.angle_beta   90.00
_cell.angle_gamma   90.00
#
_symmetry.space_group_name_H-M   'P 1'
#
loop_
_entity.id
_entity.type
_entity.pdbx_description
1 polymer ?
#
loop_
_entity_poly.entity_id
_entity_poly.type
_entity_poly.pdbx_seq_one_letter_code
_entity_poly.pdbx_strand_id
1 'polypeptide(L)'
;MGENEGAVVDEYVPEQARCGFRKCRQPLPPPGPRGGRPYEFCPDRTWPGGKSCKQLAAAEQALREALGDDAVPAGALTDAGQAFDQAAAAVTGPLRTLSNALDAVTAHLRDEIGSAVNQADAAREAAAEADRQRDVALERAAEAEQAAEQAAEAARVAAQAESLAKATADEAVEARSAAQLAQATAESATAVITQRAKEVTEEAAEQRTRADKLAVTLAARGEELATRTAERDAARTALAEADERRKTWERLLDTQKRELTAELDAVRAQLRDQDARHREAVAEQTARETASRTQLAEVQTELTAARGQLATAQVKISQSEALHDQVTVTLSRIRKRALAATTEPTTPLRDDLLLILLGDNPSEKPASAEPDTGKVSG
;
A
#
# COMPACT_ATOMS: atom_id res chain seq x y z
N MET A 1 152.68 14.02 36.48
CA MET A 1 153.40 12.78 36.12
C MET A 1 153.94 12.98 34.72
N GLY A 2 155.21 13.03 34.39
CA GLY A 2 156.50 13.09 35.09
C GLY A 2 157.45 13.57 33.98
N GLU A 3 158.20 14.64 34.19
CA GLU A 3 159.64 14.56 34.49
C GLU A 3 160.40 13.59 33.57
N ASN A 4 161.24 14.14 32.70
CA ASN A 4 162.64 13.72 32.68
C ASN A 4 163.54 14.75 31.97
N GLU A 5 164.34 15.43 32.79
CA GLU A 5 165.57 16.10 32.41
C GLU A 5 166.69 15.08 32.16
N GLY A 6 167.60 15.42 31.25
CA GLY A 6 168.81 14.65 30.97
C GLY A 6 169.91 15.48 30.32
N ALA A 7 170.69 16.14 31.18
CA ALA A 7 172.16 16.33 31.16
C ALA A 7 172.91 16.83 29.89
N VAL A 8 173.25 18.13 29.92
CA VAL A 8 174.57 18.82 29.79
C VAL A 8 175.76 18.16 29.06
N VAL A 9 176.36 18.91 28.10
CA VAL A 9 177.82 19.05 27.90
C VAL A 9 178.12 20.50 27.48
N ASP A 10 179.07 21.16 28.15
CA ASP A 10 179.45 22.57 27.98
C ASP A 10 180.81 22.67 27.26
N GLU A 11 180.87 23.38 26.14
CA GLU A 11 182.05 23.55 25.27
C GLU A 11 182.35 25.05 25.09
N TYR A 12 183.60 25.45 25.37
CA TYR A 12 184.08 26.82 25.49
C TYR A 12 184.12 27.55 24.13
N VAL A 13 183.32 28.61 23.96
CA VAL A 13 183.20 29.44 22.73
C VAL A 13 183.57 30.91 23.06
N PRO A 14 184.32 31.64 22.21
CA PRO A 14 184.81 33.01 22.46
C PRO A 14 183.72 34.02 22.86
N GLU A 15 184.02 34.93 23.81
CA GLU A 15 183.09 35.96 24.35
C GLU A 15 182.43 36.77 23.23
N GLN A 16 181.18 36.39 22.92
CA GLN A 16 180.37 36.96 21.85
C GLN A 16 179.80 38.31 22.30
N ALA A 17 180.14 39.40 21.61
CA ALA A 17 179.66 40.75 21.91
C ALA A 17 178.13 40.81 22.01
N ARG A 18 177.57 41.49 23.00
CA ARG A 18 176.11 41.56 23.24
C ARG A 18 175.50 42.87 22.72
N CYS A 19 174.24 42.82 22.34
CA CYS A 19 173.46 43.97 21.88
C CYS A 19 173.42 45.12 22.90
N GLY A 20 173.70 46.34 22.46
CA GLY A 20 173.77 47.54 23.30
C GLY A 20 172.44 48.00 23.92
N PHE A 21 171.29 47.45 23.48
CA PHE A 21 170.00 47.75 24.10
C PHE A 21 169.83 46.97 25.42
N ARG A 22 169.70 47.67 26.55
CA ARG A 22 169.75 47.10 27.91
C ARG A 22 168.74 45.97 28.17
N LYS A 23 167.55 46.03 27.55
CA LYS A 23 166.51 44.98 27.68
C LYS A 23 166.70 43.80 26.72
N CYS A 24 167.53 43.91 25.68
CA CYS A 24 167.74 42.81 24.72
C CYS A 24 168.93 41.93 25.10
N ARG A 25 170.13 42.52 25.29
CA ARG A 25 171.41 41.85 25.66
C ARG A 25 171.72 40.50 24.97
N GLN A 26 171.14 40.22 23.81
CA GLN A 26 171.40 39.00 23.04
C GLN A 26 172.83 39.02 22.49
N PRO A 27 173.51 37.86 22.38
CA PRO A 27 174.79 37.77 21.69
C PRO A 27 174.61 38.13 20.21
N LEU A 28 175.52 38.94 19.70
CA LEU A 28 175.52 39.45 18.34
C LEU A 28 176.22 38.44 17.42
N PRO A 29 175.76 38.30 16.17
CA PRO A 29 176.40 37.41 15.21
C PRO A 29 177.87 37.80 14.99
N PRO A 30 178.78 36.82 14.85
CA PRO A 30 180.21 37.09 14.72
C PRO A 30 180.49 37.88 13.42
N PRO A 31 181.49 38.79 13.43
CA PRO A 31 181.81 39.61 12.26
C PRO A 31 182.23 38.72 11.08
N GLY A 32 181.54 38.88 9.94
CA GLY A 32 181.69 38.00 8.78
C GLY A 32 183.08 38.03 8.13
N PRO A 33 183.45 36.99 7.34
CA PRO A 33 184.83 36.70 6.89
C PRO A 33 185.47 37.75 5.96
N ARG A 34 184.76 38.83 5.61
CA ARG A 34 185.27 39.96 4.82
C ARG A 34 185.63 41.20 5.66
N GLY A 35 185.85 41.04 6.98
CA GLY A 35 186.44 42.09 7.83
C GLY A 35 185.55 43.31 8.10
N GLY A 36 184.23 43.14 8.16
CA GLY A 36 183.28 44.22 8.45
C GLY A 36 183.26 44.67 9.92
N ARG A 37 182.85 45.93 10.17
CA ARG A 37 182.74 46.52 11.52
C ARG A 37 181.74 45.70 12.38
N PRO A 38 182.06 45.35 13.64
CA PRO A 38 181.15 44.62 14.52
C PRO A 38 179.79 45.34 14.68
N TYR A 39 178.70 44.58 14.73
CA TYR A 39 177.37 45.13 15.03
C TYR A 39 177.32 45.61 16.48
N GLU A 40 176.67 46.73 16.75
CA GLU A 40 176.43 47.23 18.12
C GLU A 40 175.04 46.82 18.65
N PHE A 41 174.10 46.51 17.75
CA PHE A 41 172.72 46.13 18.08
C PHE A 41 172.26 44.95 17.20
N CYS A 42 171.27 44.17 17.67
CA CYS A 42 170.70 43.06 16.90
C CYS A 42 170.05 43.57 15.60
N PRO A 43 170.47 43.08 14.41
CA PRO A 43 169.88 43.51 13.14
C PRO A 43 168.45 42.97 12.94
N ASP A 44 168.18 41.73 13.38
CA ASP A 44 166.97 41.01 12.99
C ASP A 44 165.86 41.06 14.04
N ARG A 45 166.08 41.72 15.19
CA ARG A 45 165.08 41.75 16.27
C ARG A 45 164.21 42.99 16.22
N THR A 46 162.91 42.75 16.06
CA THR A 46 161.84 43.75 16.13
C THR A 46 160.99 43.59 17.39
N TRP A 47 160.60 44.69 18.00
CA TRP A 47 159.72 44.76 19.18
C TRP A 47 158.27 45.07 18.77
N PRO A 48 157.26 44.89 19.65
CA PRO A 48 155.87 45.26 19.37
C PRO A 48 155.78 46.68 18.79
N GLY A 49 155.16 46.80 17.62
CA GLY A 49 155.14 48.05 16.84
C GLY A 49 156.30 48.21 15.82
N GLY A 50 157.05 47.15 15.51
CA GLY A 50 158.04 47.11 14.42
C GLY A 50 159.36 47.84 14.70
N LYS A 51 159.61 48.26 15.94
CA LYS A 51 160.81 49.04 16.29
C LYS A 51 162.04 48.14 16.47
N SER A 52 163.17 48.54 15.91
CA SER A 52 164.44 47.79 16.04
C SER A 52 165.14 48.08 17.37
N CYS A 53 166.04 47.18 17.80
CA CYS A 53 166.84 47.39 19.02
C CYS A 53 167.61 48.72 19.01
N LYS A 54 168.10 49.17 17.86
CA LYS A 54 168.77 50.47 17.71
C LYS A 54 167.81 51.64 17.95
N GLN A 55 166.61 51.56 17.38
CA GLN A 55 165.58 52.60 17.53
C GLN A 55 165.06 52.68 18.98
N LEU A 56 164.88 51.54 19.66
CA LEU A 56 164.47 51.56 21.06
C LEU A 56 165.60 52.01 21.99
N ALA A 57 166.85 51.66 21.71
CA ALA A 57 167.99 52.19 22.47
C ALA A 57 168.13 53.70 22.28
N ALA A 58 167.99 54.19 21.04
CA ALA A 58 167.98 55.62 20.75
C ALA A 58 166.77 56.33 21.38
N ALA A 59 165.59 55.70 21.39
CA ALA A 59 164.42 56.24 22.07
C ALA A 59 164.60 56.24 23.59
N GLU A 60 165.24 55.23 24.18
CA GLU A 60 165.54 55.18 25.62
C GLU A 60 166.60 56.22 26.00
N GLN A 61 167.60 56.44 25.14
CA GLN A 61 168.59 57.51 25.29
C GLN A 61 167.94 58.89 25.13
N ALA A 62 167.09 59.08 24.12
CA ALA A 62 166.33 60.31 23.91
C ALA A 62 165.30 60.56 25.01
N LEU A 63 164.72 59.52 25.61
CA LEU A 63 163.83 59.65 26.77
C LEU A 63 164.61 60.09 28.01
N ARG A 64 165.84 59.58 28.20
CA ARG A 64 166.74 60.06 29.26
C ARG A 64 167.21 61.49 29.03
N GLU A 65 167.54 61.85 27.79
CA GLU A 65 167.91 63.24 27.44
C GLU A 65 166.71 64.20 27.54
N ALA A 66 165.51 63.76 27.17
CA ALA A 66 164.30 64.59 27.23
C ALA A 66 163.70 64.71 28.64
N LEU A 67 163.87 63.69 29.49
CA LEU A 67 163.44 63.73 30.90
C LEU A 67 164.50 64.31 31.83
N GLY A 68 165.74 64.50 31.35
CA GLY A 68 166.90 64.91 32.16
C GLY A 68 167.26 63.86 33.22
N ASP A 69 168.54 63.80 33.62
CA ASP A 69 168.92 63.05 34.85
C ASP A 69 168.41 63.76 36.13
N ASP A 70 167.69 64.89 35.99
CA ASP A 70 167.00 65.61 37.05
C ASP A 70 165.51 65.83 36.71
N ALA A 71 164.67 65.22 37.56
CA ALA A 71 163.32 65.65 37.94
C ALA A 71 162.14 65.48 36.95
N VAL A 72 161.28 64.50 37.28
CA VAL A 72 159.87 64.79 37.58
C VAL A 72 159.67 64.59 39.08
N PRO A 73 159.21 65.59 39.85
CA PRO A 73 158.94 65.39 41.27
C PRO A 73 157.76 64.43 41.40
N ALA A 74 157.96 63.29 42.07
CA ALA A 74 156.91 62.30 42.32
C ALA A 74 155.65 62.91 42.97
N GLY A 75 155.77 64.06 43.65
CA GLY A 75 154.68 64.82 44.26
C GLY A 75 153.64 65.38 43.28
N ALA A 76 154.06 65.96 42.14
CA ALA A 76 153.10 66.61 41.23
C ALA A 76 152.19 65.61 40.48
N LEU A 77 152.69 64.41 40.20
CA LEU A 77 151.91 63.32 39.62
C LEU A 77 151.01 62.64 40.67
N THR A 78 151.43 62.61 41.93
CA THR A 78 150.57 62.13 43.02
C THR A 78 149.46 63.12 43.34
N ASP A 79 149.72 64.43 43.30
CA ASP A 79 148.70 65.47 43.51
C ASP A 79 147.67 65.51 42.38
N ALA A 80 148.09 65.39 41.12
CA ALA A 80 147.16 65.29 39.98
C ALA A 80 146.36 63.98 39.99
N GLY A 81 146.98 62.87 40.40
CA GLY A 81 146.30 61.59 40.63
C GLY A 81 145.28 61.69 41.76
N GLN A 82 145.62 62.33 42.88
CA GLN A 82 144.71 62.57 44.00
C GLN A 82 143.57 63.51 43.64
N ALA A 83 143.82 64.56 42.87
CA ALA A 83 142.78 65.48 42.39
C ALA A 83 141.82 64.79 41.43
N PHE A 84 142.33 63.92 40.54
CA PHE A 84 141.51 63.10 39.67
C PHE A 84 140.72 62.05 40.46
N ASP A 85 141.34 61.36 41.42
CA ASP A 85 140.67 60.39 42.27
C ASP A 85 139.60 61.05 43.14
N GLN A 86 139.82 62.26 43.65
CA GLN A 86 138.81 63.03 44.37
C GLN A 86 137.66 63.47 43.46
N ALA A 87 137.94 63.96 42.25
CA ALA A 87 136.91 64.33 41.28
C ALA A 87 136.12 63.09 40.80
N ALA A 88 136.82 61.99 40.52
CA ALA A 88 136.21 60.71 40.17
C ALA A 88 135.36 60.18 41.33
N ALA A 89 135.85 60.23 42.58
CA ALA A 89 135.08 59.83 43.76
C ALA A 89 133.84 60.72 43.98
N ALA A 90 133.98 62.04 43.78
CA ALA A 90 132.89 63.01 43.89
C ALA A 90 131.79 62.78 42.86
N VAL A 91 132.10 62.22 41.69
CA VAL A 91 131.13 61.91 40.62
C VAL A 91 130.62 60.47 40.69
N THR A 92 131.45 59.53 41.15
CA THR A 92 131.09 58.10 41.23
C THR A 92 129.95 57.85 42.22
N GLY A 93 129.92 58.58 43.35
CA GLY A 93 128.81 58.51 44.30
C GLY A 93 127.46 58.89 43.68
N PRO A 94 127.31 60.12 43.15
CA PRO A 94 126.11 60.56 42.43
C PRO A 94 125.72 59.67 41.25
N LEU A 95 126.68 59.20 40.44
CA LEU A 95 126.41 58.28 39.33
C LEU A 95 125.88 56.93 39.80
N ARG A 96 126.42 56.38 40.90
CA ARG A 96 125.91 55.15 41.51
C ARG A 96 124.49 55.34 42.05
N THR A 97 124.22 56.47 42.70
CA THR A 97 122.87 56.82 43.17
C THR A 97 121.90 56.95 42.00
N LEU A 98 122.31 57.60 40.90
CA LEU A 98 121.49 57.71 39.69
C LEU A 98 121.24 56.35 39.03
N SER A 99 122.27 55.50 38.92
CA SER A 99 122.13 54.14 38.40
C SER A 99 121.13 53.34 39.23
N ASN A 100 121.28 53.34 40.56
CA ASN A 100 120.36 52.64 41.45
C ASN A 100 118.92 53.20 41.36
N ALA A 101 118.78 54.52 41.20
CA ALA A 101 117.47 55.15 41.01
C ALA A 101 116.84 54.75 39.66
N LEU A 102 117.62 54.70 38.58
CA LEU A 102 117.17 54.23 37.28
C LEU A 102 116.81 52.74 37.32
N ASP A 103 117.58 51.91 38.01
CA ASP A 103 117.27 50.49 38.20
C ASP A 103 115.98 50.30 39.00
N ALA A 104 115.77 51.08 40.07
CA ALA A 104 114.54 51.07 40.86
C ALA A 104 113.33 51.54 40.04
N VAL A 105 113.47 52.62 39.26
CA VAL A 105 112.41 53.09 38.36
C VAL A 105 112.11 52.05 37.27
N THR A 106 113.15 51.42 36.72
CA THR A 106 112.97 50.39 35.68
C THR A 106 112.30 49.14 36.27
N ALA A 107 112.66 48.72 37.49
CA ALA A 107 111.99 47.64 38.20
C ALA A 107 110.52 47.98 38.48
N HIS A 108 110.25 49.16 39.01
CA HIS A 108 108.89 49.62 39.28
C HIS A 108 108.04 49.72 38.00
N LEU A 109 108.60 50.24 36.89
CA LEU A 109 107.91 50.27 35.60
C LEU A 109 107.64 48.86 35.06
N ARG A 110 108.56 47.90 35.24
CA ARG A 110 108.30 46.50 34.86
C ARG A 110 107.18 45.89 35.69
N ASP A 111 107.13 46.17 36.99
CA ASP A 111 106.07 45.67 37.88
C ASP A 111 104.71 46.30 37.53
N GLU A 112 104.66 47.62 37.28
CA GLU A 112 103.44 48.33 36.85
C GLU A 112 102.96 47.84 35.48
N ILE A 113 103.86 47.67 34.51
CA ILE A 113 103.51 47.10 33.20
C ILE A 113 103.00 45.66 33.35
N GLY A 114 103.67 44.85 34.19
CA GLY A 114 103.24 43.48 34.47
C GLY A 114 101.85 43.43 35.11
N SER A 115 101.59 44.30 36.09
CA SER A 115 100.29 44.46 36.72
C SER A 115 99.21 44.90 35.73
N ALA A 116 99.51 45.90 34.89
CA ALA A 116 98.59 46.40 33.87
C ALA A 116 98.27 45.34 32.80
N VAL A 117 99.26 44.56 32.37
CA VAL A 117 99.05 43.44 31.42
C VAL A 117 98.18 42.36 32.06
N ASN A 118 98.49 41.94 33.29
CA ASN A 118 97.68 40.95 34.01
C ASN A 118 96.23 41.42 34.20
N GLN A 119 96.02 42.71 34.51
CA GLN A 119 94.68 43.30 34.60
C GLN A 119 93.96 43.33 33.24
N ALA A 120 94.67 43.67 32.15
CA ALA A 120 94.11 43.67 30.81
C ALA A 120 93.73 42.27 30.34
N ASP A 121 94.55 41.26 30.64
CA ASP A 121 94.27 39.87 30.29
C ASP A 121 93.10 39.31 31.12
N ALA A 122 93.06 39.59 32.43
CA ALA A 122 91.90 39.26 33.26
C ALA A 122 90.60 39.93 32.78
N ALA A 123 90.67 41.20 32.35
CA ALA A 123 89.53 41.91 31.80
C ALA A 123 89.06 41.31 30.45
N ARG A 124 89.99 40.88 29.59
CA ARG A 124 89.68 40.20 28.33
C ARG A 124 89.04 38.83 28.56
N GLU A 125 89.57 38.05 29.51
CA GLU A 125 88.99 36.76 29.87
C GLU A 125 87.57 36.92 30.44
N ALA A 126 87.37 37.92 31.32
CA ALA A 126 86.05 38.23 31.86
C ALA A 126 85.06 38.69 30.79
N ALA A 127 85.49 39.54 29.84
CA ALA A 127 84.65 39.96 28.71
C ALA A 127 84.29 38.77 27.80
N ALA A 128 85.26 37.91 27.48
CA ALA A 128 85.01 36.71 26.67
C ALA A 128 84.07 35.72 27.36
N GLU A 129 84.14 35.59 28.69
CA GLU A 129 83.19 34.78 29.46
C GLU A 129 81.79 35.41 29.48
N ALA A 130 81.68 36.73 29.64
CA ALA A 130 80.39 37.43 29.57
C ALA A 130 79.74 37.29 28.19
N ASP A 131 80.52 37.38 27.10
CA ASP A 131 80.02 37.13 25.74
C ASP A 131 79.53 35.68 25.57
N ARG A 132 80.29 34.68 26.05
CA ARG A 132 79.84 33.27 26.05
C ARG A 132 78.53 33.08 26.81
N GLN A 133 78.39 33.70 27.98
CA GLN A 133 77.16 33.60 28.78
C GLN A 133 75.97 34.29 28.10
N ARG A 134 76.20 35.44 27.45
CA ARG A 134 75.17 36.13 26.65
C ARG A 134 74.72 35.24 25.50
N ASP A 135 75.64 34.65 24.75
CA ASP A 135 75.32 33.84 23.58
C ASP A 135 74.53 32.58 24.00
N VAL A 136 74.92 31.90 25.09
CA VAL A 136 74.14 30.78 25.66
C VAL A 136 72.75 31.22 26.14
N ALA A 137 72.61 32.43 26.72
CA ALA A 137 71.32 32.94 27.13
C ALA A 137 70.41 33.27 25.94
N LEU A 138 70.97 33.80 24.85
CA LEU A 138 70.24 34.08 23.61
C LEU A 138 69.80 32.79 22.91
N GLU A 139 70.66 31.77 22.86
CA GLU A 139 70.30 30.45 22.32
C GLU A 139 69.14 29.81 23.12
N ARG A 140 69.23 29.82 24.45
CA ARG A 140 68.14 29.31 25.31
C ARG A 140 66.83 30.09 25.16
N ALA A 141 66.91 31.41 24.98
CA ALA A 141 65.73 32.24 24.74
C ALA A 141 65.08 31.88 23.40
N ALA A 142 65.88 31.72 22.34
CA ALA A 142 65.40 31.31 21.02
C ALA A 142 64.76 29.90 21.04
N GLU A 143 65.39 28.94 21.73
CA GLU A 143 64.82 27.59 21.92
C GLU A 143 63.49 27.63 22.69
N ALA A 144 63.40 28.45 23.73
CA ALA A 144 62.17 28.61 24.51
C ALA A 144 61.04 29.27 23.72
N GLU A 145 61.35 30.29 22.90
CA GLU A 145 60.39 30.91 21.98
C GLU A 145 59.89 29.90 20.95
N GLN A 146 60.79 29.15 20.31
CA GLN A 146 60.42 28.12 19.34
C GLN A 146 59.55 27.01 19.99
N ALA A 147 59.89 26.57 21.20
CA ALA A 147 59.09 25.59 21.93
C ALA A 147 57.70 26.13 22.30
N ALA A 148 57.60 27.41 22.67
CA ALA A 148 56.33 28.07 22.96
C ALA A 148 55.45 28.21 21.71
N GLU A 149 56.04 28.56 20.56
CA GLU A 149 55.33 28.62 19.28
C GLU A 149 54.81 27.25 18.85
N GLN A 150 55.65 26.20 18.96
CA GLN A 150 55.24 24.83 18.67
C GLN A 150 54.11 24.35 19.59
N ALA A 151 54.19 24.67 20.89
CA ALA A 151 53.13 24.34 21.85
C ALA A 151 51.82 25.08 21.54
N ALA A 152 51.90 26.36 21.15
CA ALA A 152 50.74 27.15 20.75
C ALA A 152 50.08 26.60 19.48
N GLU A 153 50.86 26.20 18.49
CA GLU A 153 50.34 25.60 17.26
C GLU A 153 49.73 24.22 17.52
N ALA A 154 50.39 23.38 18.32
CA ALA A 154 49.84 22.09 18.74
C ALA A 154 48.51 22.25 19.49
N ALA A 155 48.39 23.26 20.36
CA ALA A 155 47.14 23.57 21.05
C ALA A 155 46.04 24.04 20.09
N ARG A 156 46.37 24.84 19.06
CA ARG A 156 45.42 25.25 18.02
C ARG A 156 44.93 24.06 17.20
N VAL A 157 45.83 23.18 16.77
CA VAL A 157 45.49 21.95 16.03
C VAL A 157 44.60 21.05 16.88
N ALA A 158 44.92 20.87 18.17
CA ALA A 158 44.10 20.08 19.09
C ALA A 158 42.69 20.67 19.25
N ALA A 159 42.57 21.99 19.43
CA ALA A 159 41.28 22.66 19.55
C ALA A 159 40.44 22.56 18.27
N GLN A 160 41.07 22.67 17.09
CA GLN A 160 40.39 22.46 15.80
C GLN A 160 39.92 21.02 15.64
N ALA A 161 40.75 20.04 15.99
CA ALA A 161 40.39 18.63 15.95
C ALA A 161 39.21 18.31 16.89
N GLU A 162 39.19 18.88 18.09
CA GLU A 162 38.08 18.74 19.03
C GLU A 162 36.80 19.37 18.49
N SER A 163 36.88 20.57 17.89
CA SER A 163 35.73 21.24 17.27
C SER A 163 35.16 20.43 16.11
N LEU A 164 36.01 19.86 15.25
CA LEU A 164 35.59 19.00 14.14
C LEU A 164 34.97 17.70 14.64
N ALA A 165 35.55 17.09 15.68
CA ALA A 165 35.00 15.89 16.30
C ALA A 165 33.62 16.14 16.91
N LYS A 166 33.42 17.28 17.58
CA LYS A 166 32.12 17.71 18.12
C LYS A 166 31.10 17.92 17.00
N ALA A 167 31.45 18.69 15.96
CA ALA A 167 30.57 18.91 14.82
C ALA A 167 30.16 17.59 14.13
N THR A 168 31.11 16.67 13.94
CA THR A 168 30.83 15.35 13.34
C THR A 168 29.94 14.50 14.25
N ALA A 169 30.11 14.58 15.58
CA ALA A 169 29.27 13.87 16.53
C ALA A 169 27.83 14.42 16.53
N ASP A 170 27.67 15.75 16.50
CA ASP A 170 26.36 16.41 16.44
C ASP A 170 25.65 16.07 15.11
N GLU A 171 26.35 16.13 13.97
CA GLU A 171 25.83 15.71 12.67
C GLU A 171 25.39 14.23 12.67
N ALA A 172 26.15 13.35 13.32
CA ALA A 172 25.78 11.94 13.44
C ALA A 172 24.55 11.71 14.33
N VAL A 173 24.36 12.51 15.37
CA VAL A 173 23.15 12.48 16.22
C VAL A 173 21.93 12.96 15.43
N GLU A 174 22.05 14.06 14.71
CA GLU A 174 20.97 14.60 13.86
C GLU A 174 20.62 13.65 12.69
N ALA A 175 21.62 13.03 12.06
CA ALA A 175 21.38 12.04 11.03
C ALA A 175 20.63 10.82 11.57
N ARG A 176 20.95 10.37 12.80
CA ARG A 176 20.25 9.26 13.46
C ARG A 176 18.82 9.65 13.85
N SER A 177 18.59 10.85 14.38
CA SER A 177 17.25 11.33 14.75
C SER A 177 16.35 11.44 13.52
N ALA A 178 16.87 11.99 12.41
CA ALA A 178 16.17 12.07 11.14
C ALA A 178 15.84 10.68 10.56
N ALA A 179 16.78 9.73 10.62
CA ALA A 179 16.54 8.36 10.19
C ALA A 179 15.48 7.65 11.03
N GLN A 180 15.48 7.85 12.36
CA GLN A 180 14.44 7.31 13.25
C GLN A 180 13.06 7.91 12.96
N LEU A 181 12.98 9.22 12.70
CA LEU A 181 11.73 9.86 12.29
C LEU A 181 11.22 9.32 10.95
N ALA A 182 12.12 9.14 9.97
CA ALA A 182 11.78 8.56 8.68
C ALA A 182 11.30 7.10 8.82
N GLN A 183 11.92 6.31 9.70
CA GLN A 183 11.46 4.96 9.99
C GLN A 183 10.07 4.96 10.65
N ALA A 184 9.83 5.81 11.65
CA ALA A 184 8.52 5.91 12.30
C ALA A 184 7.41 6.37 11.35
N THR A 185 7.72 7.29 10.41
CA THR A 185 6.75 7.70 9.38
C THR A 185 6.48 6.58 8.37
N ALA A 186 7.49 5.80 7.99
CA ALA A 186 7.30 4.63 7.13
C ALA A 186 6.47 3.51 7.81
N GLU A 187 6.73 3.22 9.08
CA GLU A 187 5.99 2.24 9.87
C GLU A 187 4.53 2.65 10.07
N SER A 188 4.28 3.93 10.40
CA SER A 188 2.90 4.45 10.54
C SER A 188 2.15 4.47 9.21
N ALA A 189 2.80 4.83 8.09
CA ALA A 189 2.19 4.73 6.77
C ALA A 189 1.82 3.28 6.43
N THR A 190 2.69 2.32 6.74
CA THR A 190 2.42 0.89 6.53
C THR A 190 1.26 0.39 7.40
N ALA A 191 1.17 0.85 8.65
CA ALA A 191 0.04 0.53 9.54
C ALA A 191 -1.29 1.07 8.99
N VAL A 192 -1.32 2.32 8.49
CA VAL A 192 -2.51 2.92 7.86
C VAL A 192 -2.91 2.17 6.59
N ILE A 193 -1.96 1.81 5.73
CA ILE A 193 -2.24 1.01 4.52
C ILE A 193 -2.82 -0.36 4.90
N THR A 194 -2.23 -1.03 5.89
CA THR A 194 -2.68 -2.34 6.37
C THR A 194 -4.08 -2.26 6.97
N GLN A 195 -4.38 -1.21 7.74
CA GLN A 195 -5.71 -0.99 8.30
C GLN A 195 -6.75 -0.74 7.21
N ARG A 196 -6.46 0.16 6.25
CA ARG A 196 -7.36 0.41 5.11
C ARG A 196 -7.59 -0.84 4.27
N ALA A 197 -6.57 -1.66 4.08
CA ALA A 197 -6.72 -2.93 3.36
C ALA A 197 -7.69 -3.87 4.09
N LYS A 198 -7.61 -3.96 5.43
CA LYS A 198 -8.56 -4.74 6.24
C LYS A 198 -9.98 -4.19 6.12
N GLU A 199 -10.16 -2.88 6.29
CA GLU A 199 -11.47 -2.22 6.16
C GLU A 199 -12.10 -2.49 4.79
N VAL A 200 -11.35 -2.35 3.69
CA VAL A 200 -11.85 -2.66 2.34
C VAL A 200 -12.20 -4.14 2.18
N THR A 201 -11.41 -5.06 2.77
CA THR A 201 -11.74 -6.50 2.70
C THR A 201 -13.00 -6.85 3.49
N GLU A 202 -13.22 -6.21 4.65
CA GLU A 202 -14.42 -6.39 5.47
C GLU A 202 -15.65 -5.81 4.76
N GLU A 203 -15.56 -4.59 4.22
CA GLU A 203 -16.62 -3.98 3.42
C GLU A 203 -16.97 -4.83 2.19
N ALA A 204 -15.98 -5.37 1.48
CA ALA A 204 -16.22 -6.25 0.35
C ALA A 204 -16.91 -7.57 0.76
N ALA A 205 -16.54 -8.14 1.92
CA ALA A 205 -17.19 -9.33 2.45
C ALA A 205 -18.65 -9.05 2.87
N GLU A 206 -18.91 -7.90 3.48
CA GLU A 206 -20.27 -7.45 3.78
C GLU A 206 -21.11 -7.25 2.51
N GLN A 207 -20.56 -6.59 1.49
CA GLN A 207 -21.24 -6.39 0.22
C GLN A 207 -21.58 -7.71 -0.47
N ARG A 208 -20.67 -8.68 -0.48
CA ARG A 208 -20.94 -10.04 -0.98
C ARG A 208 -22.07 -10.71 -0.19
N THR A 209 -22.01 -10.65 1.15
CA THR A 209 -23.07 -11.20 2.00
C THR A 209 -24.43 -10.56 1.73
N ARG A 210 -24.47 -9.24 1.47
CA ARG A 210 -25.71 -8.53 1.08
C ARG A 210 -26.19 -8.97 -0.29
N ALA A 211 -25.30 -9.11 -1.27
CA ALA A 211 -25.63 -9.60 -2.61
C ALA A 211 -26.19 -11.02 -2.57
N ASP A 212 -25.57 -11.92 -1.79
CA ASP A 212 -26.03 -13.30 -1.62
C ASP A 212 -27.43 -13.35 -0.99
N LYS A 213 -27.68 -12.54 0.05
CA LYS A 213 -29.02 -12.42 0.66
C LYS A 213 -30.08 -11.92 -0.34
N LEU A 214 -29.73 -10.94 -1.17
CA LEU A 214 -30.62 -10.43 -2.21
C LEU A 214 -30.87 -11.48 -3.30
N ALA A 215 -29.85 -12.24 -3.71
CA ALA A 215 -29.99 -13.32 -4.68
C ALA A 215 -30.93 -14.42 -4.16
N VAL A 216 -30.77 -14.85 -2.89
CA VAL A 216 -31.68 -15.82 -2.24
C VAL A 216 -33.11 -15.27 -2.18
N THR A 217 -33.27 -13.98 -1.84
CA THR A 217 -34.60 -13.35 -1.78
C THR A 217 -35.26 -13.28 -3.16
N LEU A 218 -34.49 -12.93 -4.19
CA LEU A 218 -34.99 -12.89 -5.57
C LEU A 218 -35.37 -14.29 -6.08
N ALA A 219 -34.58 -15.31 -5.75
CA ALA A 219 -34.92 -16.70 -6.08
C ALA A 219 -36.24 -17.13 -5.42
N ALA A 220 -36.40 -16.87 -4.11
CA ALA A 220 -37.64 -17.18 -3.38
C ALA A 220 -38.86 -16.44 -3.95
N ARG A 221 -38.71 -15.16 -4.34
CA ARG A 221 -39.78 -14.40 -5.01
C ARG A 221 -40.09 -14.94 -6.40
N GLY A 222 -39.08 -15.43 -7.13
CA GLY A 222 -39.25 -16.10 -8.41
C GLY A 222 -40.09 -17.38 -8.27
N GLU A 223 -39.80 -18.21 -7.27
CA GLU A 223 -40.56 -19.42 -6.97
C GLU A 223 -42.01 -19.11 -6.55
N GLU A 224 -42.21 -18.07 -5.73
CA GLU A 224 -43.54 -17.60 -5.34
C GLU A 224 -44.34 -17.14 -6.57
N LEU A 225 -43.75 -16.32 -7.45
CA LEU A 225 -44.40 -15.86 -8.68
C LEU A 225 -44.71 -17.01 -9.64
N ALA A 226 -43.81 -17.99 -9.77
CA ALA A 226 -44.06 -19.20 -10.57
C ALA A 226 -45.26 -19.99 -10.01
N THR A 227 -45.31 -20.16 -8.68
CA THR A 227 -46.43 -20.83 -8.00
C THR A 227 -47.75 -20.08 -8.21
N ARG A 228 -47.76 -18.75 -8.00
CA ARG A 228 -48.96 -17.91 -8.24
C ARG A 228 -49.41 -17.93 -9.69
N THR A 229 -48.47 -18.00 -10.63
CA THR A 229 -48.78 -18.10 -12.07
C THR A 229 -49.42 -19.45 -12.36
N ALA A 230 -48.87 -20.55 -11.83
CA ALA A 230 -49.46 -21.88 -11.97
C ALA A 230 -50.85 -21.98 -11.32
N GLU A 231 -51.06 -21.41 -10.13
CA GLU A 231 -52.37 -21.31 -9.47
C GLU A 231 -53.39 -20.56 -10.32
N ARG A 232 -53.01 -19.39 -10.85
CA ARG A 232 -53.87 -18.58 -11.73
C ARG A 232 -54.25 -19.34 -13.00
N ASP A 233 -53.28 -19.99 -13.63
CA ASP A 233 -53.50 -20.69 -14.89
C ASP A 233 -54.34 -21.96 -14.66
N ALA A 234 -54.13 -22.67 -13.54
CA ALA A 234 -55.00 -23.77 -13.11
C ALA A 234 -56.44 -23.29 -12.83
N ALA A 235 -56.62 -22.14 -12.16
CA ALA A 235 -57.93 -21.56 -11.90
C ALA A 235 -58.66 -21.16 -13.19
N ARG A 236 -57.93 -20.62 -14.18
CA ARG A 236 -58.49 -20.30 -15.51
C ARG A 236 -58.94 -21.54 -16.25
N THR A 237 -58.14 -22.60 -16.24
CA THR A 237 -58.50 -23.89 -16.86
C THR A 237 -59.73 -24.48 -16.17
N ALA A 238 -59.78 -24.48 -14.83
CA ALA A 238 -60.92 -24.97 -14.06
C ALA A 238 -62.21 -24.17 -14.35
N LEU A 239 -62.11 -22.84 -14.50
CA LEU A 239 -63.24 -21.99 -14.88
C LEU A 239 -63.74 -22.32 -16.28
N ALA A 240 -62.85 -22.49 -17.26
CA ALA A 240 -63.21 -22.87 -18.62
C ALA A 240 -63.90 -24.24 -18.67
N GLU A 241 -63.39 -25.22 -17.91
CA GLU A 241 -64.04 -26.53 -17.77
C GLU A 241 -65.43 -26.42 -17.12
N ALA A 242 -65.57 -25.60 -16.07
CA ALA A 242 -66.85 -25.38 -15.42
C ALA A 242 -67.88 -24.72 -16.37
N ASP A 243 -67.44 -23.76 -17.19
CA ASP A 243 -68.27 -23.14 -18.22
C ASP A 243 -68.69 -24.15 -19.31
N GLU A 244 -67.79 -25.03 -19.77
CA GLU A 244 -68.15 -26.08 -20.74
C GLU A 244 -69.10 -27.12 -20.14
N ARG A 245 -68.91 -27.49 -18.86
CA ARG A 245 -69.87 -28.33 -18.12
C ARG A 245 -71.22 -27.63 -18.03
N ARG A 246 -71.26 -26.33 -17.70
CA ARG A 246 -72.49 -25.54 -17.66
C ARG A 246 -73.20 -25.54 -19.02
N LYS A 247 -72.50 -25.23 -20.11
CA LYS A 247 -73.06 -25.28 -21.47
C LYS A 247 -73.58 -26.66 -21.85
N THR A 248 -72.89 -27.73 -21.44
CA THR A 248 -73.32 -29.10 -21.68
C THR A 248 -74.63 -29.41 -20.93
N TRP A 249 -74.72 -29.02 -19.66
CA TRP A 249 -75.95 -29.13 -18.88
C TRP A 249 -77.10 -28.28 -19.43
N GLU A 250 -76.82 -27.05 -19.86
CA GLU A 250 -77.81 -26.17 -20.52
C GLU A 250 -78.35 -26.84 -21.79
N ARG A 251 -77.48 -27.39 -22.65
CA ARG A 251 -77.91 -28.13 -23.86
C ARG A 251 -78.74 -29.37 -23.53
N LEU A 252 -78.36 -30.13 -22.49
CA LEU A 252 -79.12 -31.30 -22.04
C LEU A 252 -80.51 -30.89 -21.52
N LEU A 253 -80.59 -29.84 -20.70
CA LEU A 253 -81.85 -29.29 -20.20
C LEU A 253 -82.73 -28.76 -21.33
N ASP A 254 -82.15 -28.05 -22.30
CA ASP A 254 -82.89 -27.57 -23.49
C ASP A 254 -83.41 -28.74 -24.34
N THR A 255 -82.61 -29.81 -24.48
CA THR A 255 -83.01 -31.02 -25.21
C THR A 255 -84.16 -31.71 -24.49
N GLN A 256 -84.03 -31.97 -23.19
CA GLN A 256 -85.10 -32.56 -22.37
C GLN A 256 -86.37 -31.70 -22.37
N LYS A 257 -86.22 -30.37 -22.31
CA LYS A 257 -87.36 -29.45 -22.40
C LYS A 257 -88.07 -29.56 -23.75
N ARG A 258 -87.33 -29.65 -24.85
CA ARG A 258 -87.91 -29.84 -26.20
C ARG A 258 -88.59 -31.20 -26.32
N GLU A 259 -87.97 -32.27 -25.81
CA GLU A 259 -88.54 -33.63 -25.78
C GLU A 259 -89.84 -33.64 -24.98
N LEU A 260 -89.83 -33.15 -23.74
CA LEU A 260 -91.04 -33.06 -22.90
C LEU A 260 -92.13 -32.18 -23.53
N THR A 261 -91.74 -31.09 -24.20
CA THR A 261 -92.71 -30.23 -24.91
C THR A 261 -93.32 -30.98 -26.10
N ALA A 262 -92.51 -31.70 -26.88
CA ALA A 262 -92.97 -32.52 -27.99
C ALA A 262 -93.85 -33.68 -27.52
N GLU A 263 -93.52 -34.34 -26.41
CA GLU A 263 -94.34 -35.37 -25.77
C GLU A 263 -95.67 -34.79 -25.29
N LEU A 264 -95.67 -33.64 -24.61
CA LEU A 264 -96.90 -32.97 -24.19
C LEU A 264 -97.78 -32.60 -25.38
N ASP A 265 -97.21 -32.08 -26.46
CA ASP A 265 -97.97 -31.72 -27.66
C ASP A 265 -98.47 -32.97 -28.41
N ALA A 266 -97.71 -34.06 -28.42
CA ALA A 266 -98.14 -35.36 -28.95
C ALA A 266 -99.29 -35.95 -28.12
N VAL A 267 -99.20 -35.93 -26.79
CA VAL A 267 -100.28 -36.37 -25.89
C VAL A 267 -101.53 -35.49 -26.07
N ARG A 268 -101.37 -34.17 -26.19
CA ARG A 268 -102.49 -33.27 -26.50
C ARG A 268 -103.13 -33.57 -27.85
N ALA A 269 -102.34 -33.88 -28.88
CA ALA A 269 -102.85 -34.28 -30.18
C ALA A 269 -103.60 -35.62 -30.10
N GLN A 270 -103.06 -36.61 -29.39
CA GLN A 270 -103.71 -37.89 -29.13
C GLN A 270 -105.03 -37.71 -28.37
N LEU A 271 -105.06 -36.85 -27.35
CA LEU A 271 -106.27 -36.58 -26.58
C LEU A 271 -107.34 -35.90 -27.45
N ARG A 272 -106.96 -34.94 -28.31
CA ARG A 272 -107.89 -34.33 -29.27
C ARG A 272 -108.42 -35.33 -30.29
N ASP A 273 -107.57 -36.25 -30.76
CA ASP A 273 -107.97 -37.32 -31.67
C ASP A 273 -108.93 -38.31 -30.99
N GLN A 274 -108.64 -38.71 -29.74
CA GLN A 274 -109.54 -39.53 -28.92
C GLN A 274 -110.87 -38.83 -28.64
N ASP A 275 -110.85 -37.55 -28.29
CA ASP A 275 -112.06 -36.74 -28.11
C ASP A 275 -112.87 -36.66 -29.41
N ALA A 276 -112.20 -36.49 -30.56
CA ALA A 276 -112.86 -36.49 -31.86
C ALA A 276 -113.50 -37.84 -32.18
N ARG A 277 -112.78 -38.95 -31.98
CA ARG A 277 -113.32 -40.31 -32.14
C ARG A 277 -114.46 -40.60 -31.17
N HIS A 278 -114.37 -40.13 -29.93
CA HIS A 278 -115.44 -40.31 -28.95
C HIS A 278 -116.68 -39.49 -29.34
N ARG A 279 -116.52 -38.25 -29.82
CA ARG A 279 -117.63 -37.44 -30.33
C ARG A 279 -118.26 -38.09 -31.56
N GLU A 280 -117.45 -38.63 -32.46
CA GLU A 280 -117.92 -39.36 -33.65
C GLU A 280 -118.68 -40.63 -33.25
N ALA A 281 -118.16 -41.42 -32.31
CA ALA A 281 -118.83 -42.61 -31.80
C ALA A 281 -120.16 -42.28 -31.10
N VAL A 282 -120.22 -41.19 -30.32
CA VAL A 282 -121.46 -40.70 -29.71
C VAL A 282 -122.43 -40.18 -30.77
N ALA A 283 -121.95 -39.47 -31.78
CA ALA A 283 -122.78 -39.01 -32.90
C ALA A 283 -123.35 -40.22 -33.69
N GLU A 284 -122.54 -41.25 -33.92
CA GLU A 284 -122.99 -42.48 -34.56
C GLU A 284 -123.99 -43.25 -33.69
N GLN A 285 -123.75 -43.37 -32.39
CA GLN A 285 -124.68 -44.02 -31.46
C GLN A 285 -126.01 -43.25 -31.39
N THR A 286 -125.98 -41.93 -31.30
CA THR A 286 -127.20 -41.11 -31.31
C THR A 286 -127.92 -41.18 -32.65
N ALA A 287 -127.21 -41.28 -33.77
CA ALA A 287 -127.80 -41.53 -35.10
C ALA A 287 -128.44 -42.94 -35.18
N ARG A 288 -127.80 -43.97 -34.63
CA ARG A 288 -128.39 -45.33 -34.55
C ARG A 288 -129.60 -45.36 -33.62
N GLU A 289 -129.54 -44.70 -32.47
CA GLU A 289 -130.65 -44.59 -31.52
C GLU A 289 -131.84 -43.84 -32.13
N THR A 290 -131.59 -42.71 -32.80
CA THR A 290 -132.65 -41.99 -33.53
C THR A 290 -133.23 -42.82 -34.65
N ALA A 291 -132.42 -43.49 -35.47
CA ALA A 291 -132.90 -44.43 -36.50
C ALA A 291 -133.74 -45.58 -35.89
N SER A 292 -133.30 -46.18 -34.79
CA SER A 292 -134.05 -47.22 -34.09
C SER A 292 -135.36 -46.72 -33.48
N ARG A 293 -135.39 -45.48 -32.98
CA ARG A 293 -136.63 -44.84 -32.48
C ARG A 293 -137.59 -44.55 -33.61
N THR A 294 -137.11 -44.10 -34.77
CA THR A 294 -137.93 -43.93 -35.97
C THR A 294 -138.52 -45.26 -36.43
N GLN A 295 -137.71 -46.31 -36.47
CA GLN A 295 -138.17 -47.67 -36.79
C GLN A 295 -139.20 -48.18 -35.77
N LEU A 296 -138.99 -47.94 -34.47
CA LEU A 296 -139.97 -48.30 -33.44
C LEU A 296 -141.26 -47.51 -33.54
N ALA A 297 -141.19 -46.23 -33.91
CA ALA A 297 -142.36 -45.39 -34.16
C ALA A 297 -143.13 -45.87 -35.39
N GLU A 298 -142.44 -46.24 -36.48
CA GLU A 298 -143.02 -46.86 -37.68
C GLU A 298 -143.69 -48.20 -37.37
N VAL A 299 -143.02 -49.08 -36.61
CA VAL A 299 -143.62 -50.35 -36.18
C VAL A 299 -144.81 -50.11 -35.26
N GLN A 300 -144.79 -49.07 -34.41
CA GLN A 300 -145.94 -48.71 -33.58
C GLN A 300 -147.12 -48.18 -34.40
N THR A 301 -146.89 -47.36 -35.44
CA THR A 301 -147.95 -46.90 -36.35
C THR A 301 -148.50 -48.06 -37.19
N GLU A 302 -147.66 -48.99 -37.63
CA GLU A 302 -148.09 -50.23 -38.27
C GLU A 302 -148.93 -51.10 -37.32
N LEU A 303 -148.55 -51.20 -36.04
CA LEU A 303 -149.29 -51.95 -35.03
C LEU A 303 -150.65 -51.31 -34.70
N THR A 304 -150.74 -49.98 -34.59
CA THR A 304 -152.04 -49.30 -34.42
C THR A 304 -152.91 -49.41 -35.66
N ALA A 305 -152.33 -49.34 -36.86
CA ALA A 305 -153.06 -49.60 -38.10
C ALA A 305 -153.60 -51.04 -38.15
N ALA A 306 -152.77 -52.04 -37.80
CA ALA A 306 -153.17 -53.44 -37.72
C ALA A 306 -154.25 -53.68 -36.64
N ARG A 307 -154.15 -53.02 -35.48
CA ARG A 307 -155.20 -53.06 -34.43
C ARG A 307 -156.50 -52.41 -34.90
N GLY A 308 -156.43 -51.32 -35.66
CA GLY A 308 -157.59 -50.72 -36.32
C GLY A 308 -158.25 -51.71 -37.29
N GLN A 309 -157.45 -52.41 -38.10
CA GLN A 309 -157.96 -53.45 -39.01
C GLN A 309 -158.58 -54.63 -38.24
N LEU A 310 -157.99 -55.06 -37.13
CA LEU A 310 -158.53 -56.12 -36.27
C LEU A 310 -159.86 -55.72 -35.61
N ALA A 311 -159.97 -54.50 -35.09
CA ALA A 311 -161.21 -53.99 -34.51
C ALA A 311 -162.33 -53.91 -35.58
N THR A 312 -161.98 -53.52 -36.80
CA THR A 312 -162.92 -53.49 -37.93
C THR A 312 -163.37 -54.90 -38.32
N ALA A 313 -162.47 -55.89 -38.26
CA ALA A 313 -162.80 -57.29 -38.50
C ALA A 313 -163.68 -57.88 -37.37
N GLN A 314 -163.42 -57.53 -36.11
CA GLN A 314 -164.23 -57.97 -34.97
C GLN A 314 -165.66 -57.40 -35.01
N VAL A 315 -165.84 -56.16 -35.46
CA VAL A 315 -167.19 -55.59 -35.69
C VAL A 315 -167.95 -56.35 -36.79
N LYS A 316 -167.25 -56.79 -37.85
CA LYS A 316 -167.86 -57.62 -38.90
C LYS A 316 -168.26 -59.01 -38.40
N ILE A 317 -167.45 -59.60 -37.51
CA ILE A 317 -167.75 -60.90 -36.89
C ILE A 317 -168.96 -60.80 -35.96
N SER A 318 -169.03 -59.78 -35.09
CA SER A 318 -170.19 -59.60 -34.21
C SER A 318 -171.48 -59.28 -34.96
N GLN A 319 -171.40 -58.57 -36.10
CA GLN A 319 -172.53 -58.41 -37.01
C GLN A 319 -172.98 -59.73 -37.65
N SER A 320 -172.03 -60.63 -37.99
CA SER A 320 -172.36 -61.95 -38.55
C SER A 320 -172.95 -62.92 -37.52
N GLU A 321 -172.50 -62.84 -36.26
CA GLU A 321 -173.03 -63.64 -35.15
C GLU A 321 -174.45 -63.20 -34.77
N ALA A 322 -174.72 -61.89 -34.75
CA ALA A 322 -176.08 -61.37 -34.54
C ALA A 322 -177.08 -61.83 -35.62
N LEU A 323 -176.63 -61.96 -36.88
CA LEU A 323 -177.43 -62.52 -37.97
C LEU A 323 -177.64 -64.04 -37.82
N HIS A 324 -176.65 -64.76 -37.29
CA HIS A 324 -176.74 -66.21 -37.05
C HIS A 324 -177.73 -66.56 -35.92
N ASP A 325 -177.76 -65.77 -34.85
CA ASP A 325 -178.71 -65.95 -33.75
C ASP A 325 -180.15 -65.65 -34.18
N GLN A 326 -180.37 -64.68 -35.06
CA GLN A 326 -181.69 -64.41 -35.64
C GLN A 326 -182.24 -65.58 -36.47
N VAL A 327 -181.37 -66.29 -37.21
CA VAL A 327 -181.74 -67.47 -38.01
C VAL A 327 -182.03 -68.70 -37.12
N THR A 328 -181.33 -68.82 -35.99
CA THR A 328 -181.51 -69.94 -35.05
C THR A 328 -182.81 -69.83 -34.25
N VAL A 329 -183.21 -68.61 -33.89
CA VAL A 329 -184.50 -68.33 -33.22
C VAL A 329 -185.69 -68.55 -34.16
N THR A 330 -185.55 -68.29 -35.46
CA THR A 330 -186.62 -68.56 -36.44
C THR A 330 -186.80 -70.06 -36.73
N LEU A 331 -185.72 -70.84 -36.80
CA LEU A 331 -185.78 -72.30 -37.01
C LEU A 331 -186.39 -73.06 -35.81
N SER A 332 -186.11 -72.64 -34.58
CA SER A 332 -186.69 -73.26 -33.38
C SER A 332 -188.20 -72.97 -33.22
N ARG A 333 -188.68 -71.83 -33.74
CA ARG A 333 -190.10 -71.45 -33.75
C ARG A 333 -190.92 -72.25 -34.76
N ILE A 334 -190.31 -72.64 -35.89
CA ILE A 334 -190.93 -73.52 -36.92
C ILE A 334 -191.04 -74.97 -36.41
N ARG A 335 -190.00 -75.47 -35.72
CA ARG A 335 -189.98 -76.86 -35.22
C ARG A 335 -190.97 -77.12 -34.08
N LYS A 336 -191.28 -76.10 -33.25
CA LYS A 336 -192.30 -76.19 -32.18
C LYS A 336 -193.75 -76.14 -32.68
N ARG A 337 -194.01 -75.57 -33.87
CA ARG A 337 -195.37 -75.55 -34.47
C ARG A 337 -195.68 -76.81 -35.29
N ALA A 338 -194.67 -77.57 -35.73
CA ALA A 338 -194.85 -78.75 -36.59
C ALA A 338 -195.19 -80.07 -35.85
N LEU A 339 -195.17 -80.12 -34.52
CA LEU A 339 -195.41 -81.35 -33.74
C LEU A 339 -196.73 -81.38 -32.95
N ALA A 340 -197.63 -80.41 -33.15
CA ALA A 340 -198.83 -80.23 -32.31
C ALA A 340 -200.19 -80.44 -33.01
N ALA A 341 -200.28 -81.06 -34.20
CA ALA A 341 -201.57 -81.27 -34.86
C ALA A 341 -201.61 -82.55 -35.73
N THR A 342 -201.88 -83.69 -35.10
CA THR A 342 -202.62 -84.78 -35.73
C THR A 342 -204.10 -84.62 -35.39
N THR A 343 -204.96 -84.79 -36.39
CA THR A 343 -206.44 -84.76 -36.42
C THR A 343 -207.16 -83.40 -36.38
N GLU A 344 -207.27 -82.81 -37.58
CA GLU A 344 -208.48 -82.22 -38.22
C GLU A 344 -209.08 -80.88 -37.71
N PRO A 345 -209.75 -80.10 -38.60
CA PRO A 345 -209.16 -78.87 -39.16
C PRO A 345 -209.90 -77.58 -38.76
N THR A 346 -209.28 -76.41 -39.00
CA THR A 346 -209.94 -75.22 -39.55
C THR A 346 -208.94 -74.13 -39.95
N THR A 347 -209.20 -73.53 -41.10
CA THR A 347 -208.63 -72.33 -41.74
C THR A 347 -208.55 -71.13 -40.78
N PRO A 348 -207.33 -70.65 -40.41
CA PRO A 348 -206.75 -69.45 -41.06
C PRO A 348 -205.21 -69.36 -40.90
N LEU A 349 -204.44 -70.17 -41.62
CA LEU A 349 -202.96 -70.23 -41.48
C LEU A 349 -202.18 -69.66 -42.68
N ARG A 350 -202.88 -68.93 -43.57
CA ARG A 350 -202.30 -68.44 -44.83
C ARG A 350 -201.79 -66.99 -44.77
N ASP A 351 -202.32 -66.16 -43.89
CA ASP A 351 -202.02 -64.71 -43.90
C ASP A 351 -200.81 -64.30 -43.05
N ASP A 352 -200.39 -65.12 -42.07
CA ASP A 352 -199.28 -64.76 -41.17
C ASP A 352 -197.88 -65.00 -41.78
N LEU A 353 -197.77 -65.68 -42.92
CA LEU A 353 -196.47 -66.04 -43.51
C LEU A 353 -195.88 -64.98 -44.45
N LEU A 354 -196.61 -63.92 -44.80
CA LEU A 354 -196.12 -62.91 -45.76
C LEU A 354 -195.37 -61.74 -45.13
N LEU A 355 -195.45 -61.52 -43.82
CA LEU A 355 -194.88 -60.31 -43.19
C LEU A 355 -193.39 -60.41 -42.79
N ILE A 356 -192.80 -61.62 -42.82
CA ILE A 356 -191.45 -61.85 -42.26
C ILE A 356 -190.34 -61.87 -43.33
N LEU A 357 -190.68 -61.96 -44.62
CA LEU A 357 -189.68 -62.22 -45.66
C LEU A 357 -189.00 -60.98 -46.30
N LEU A 358 -189.31 -59.74 -45.89
CA LEU A 358 -188.75 -58.53 -46.52
C LEU A 358 -188.39 -57.45 -45.48
N GLY A 359 -187.10 -57.28 -45.18
CA GLY A 359 -186.58 -56.19 -44.36
C GLY A 359 -185.12 -55.87 -44.68
N ASP A 360 -184.85 -54.61 -45.01
CA ASP A 360 -183.78 -54.06 -45.86
C ASP A 360 -182.98 -52.95 -45.09
N ASN A 361 -181.83 -52.52 -45.65
CA ASN A 361 -181.19 -51.17 -45.57
C ASN A 361 -179.96 -50.80 -44.65
N PRO A 362 -179.11 -49.75 -44.98
CA PRO A 362 -177.65 -49.85 -45.31
C PRO A 362 -176.68 -48.72 -44.78
N SER A 363 -175.42 -48.67 -45.30
CA SER A 363 -174.45 -47.51 -45.49
C SER A 363 -173.75 -46.85 -44.25
N GLU A 364 -172.60 -46.13 -44.22
CA GLU A 364 -171.79 -45.32 -45.16
C GLU A 364 -170.39 -44.87 -44.56
N LYS A 365 -169.53 -44.20 -45.38
CA LYS A 365 -168.20 -43.47 -45.30
C LYS A 365 -167.92 -42.47 -44.10
N PRO A 366 -166.87 -41.58 -44.02
CA PRO A 366 -165.46 -41.44 -44.55
C PRO A 366 -164.41 -40.74 -43.58
N ALA A 367 -163.21 -40.36 -44.12
CA ALA A 367 -162.46 -39.08 -43.97
C ALA A 367 -161.18 -38.94 -43.10
N SER A 368 -160.35 -37.97 -43.51
CA SER A 368 -158.91 -37.74 -43.36
C SER A 368 -158.59 -36.31 -42.85
N ALA A 369 -157.45 -36.07 -42.17
CA ALA A 369 -156.71 -34.78 -42.14
C ALA A 369 -155.36 -34.81 -41.36
N GLU A 370 -154.32 -34.20 -41.95
CA GLU A 370 -153.06 -33.61 -41.40
C GLU A 370 -153.34 -32.45 -40.40
N PRO A 371 -152.37 -31.82 -39.64
CA PRO A 371 -151.03 -31.34 -40.09
C PRO A 371 -149.89 -31.13 -39.03
N ASP A 372 -148.77 -30.55 -39.49
CA ASP A 372 -148.05 -29.37 -38.93
C ASP A 372 -146.62 -29.53 -38.36
N THR A 373 -145.78 -28.57 -38.73
CA THR A 373 -144.32 -28.49 -38.57
C THR A 373 -143.91 -27.33 -37.64
N GLY A 374 -142.91 -27.54 -36.79
CA GLY A 374 -142.32 -26.51 -35.93
C GLY A 374 -140.79 -26.54 -35.86
N LYS A 375 -140.17 -25.45 -36.30
CA LYS A 375 -138.78 -25.01 -36.10
C LYS A 375 -138.35 -25.00 -34.62
N VAL A 376 -137.04 -25.02 -34.35
CA VAL A 376 -136.27 -23.96 -33.64
C VAL A 376 -134.77 -24.26 -33.67
N SER A 377 -134.00 -23.20 -33.92
CA SER A 377 -132.54 -23.14 -34.00
C SER A 377 -131.85 -23.08 -32.62
N GLY A 378 -130.59 -23.50 -32.61
CA GLY A 378 -129.58 -23.25 -31.57
C GLY A 378 -128.25 -23.82 -32.01
#